data_AF-A0A8T4WWV7-F1
#
_entry.id   AF-A0A8T4WWV7-F1
#
_cell.length_a   1.000
_cell.length_b   1.000
_cell.length_c   1.000
_cell.angle_alpha   90.00
_cell.angle_beta   90.00
_cell.angle_gamma   90.00
#
_symmetry.space_group_name_H-M   'P 1'
#
loop_
_entity.id
_entity.type
_entity.pdbx_description
1 polymer ?
#
loop_
_entity_poly.entity_id
_entity_poly.type
_entity_poly.pdbx_seq_one_letter_code
_entity_poly.pdbx_strand_id
1 'polypeptide(L)'
;MNNSREISEMKIDSKEEFYDTLQNIYSIEEYFEGMHYWVGRIISEPRYDDLLTRLAEDSKEHKERLDELISKIEGFKPEENDKDGFDFEKDLEDEKILDTVLENDHSALYHYSLLKKSVDEELLLKMMNEGDISSYHETLEFLIQEELKHIKMLRSELD
;
A
#
# COMPACT_ATOMS: atom_id res chain seq x y z
N MET A 1 -8.07 -17.05 -0.93
CA MET A 1 -6.81 -17.79 -1.16
C MET A 1 -6.73 -18.13 -2.65
N ASN A 2 -6.05 -17.29 -3.45
CA ASN A 2 -5.67 -17.59 -4.85
C ASN A 2 -4.56 -16.65 -5.40
N ASN A 3 -4.35 -15.47 -4.81
CA ASN A 3 -3.43 -14.45 -5.32
C ASN A 3 -1.98 -14.93 -5.51
N SER A 4 -1.48 -15.86 -4.68
CA SER A 4 -0.09 -16.32 -4.78
C SER A 4 0.23 -17.08 -6.06
N ARG A 5 -0.76 -17.71 -6.71
CA ARG A 5 -0.59 -18.46 -7.95
C ARG A 5 -0.68 -17.54 -9.18
N GLU A 6 -1.56 -16.55 -9.13
CA GLU A 6 -1.73 -15.54 -10.19
C GLU A 6 -0.50 -14.62 -10.30
N ILE A 7 0.08 -14.19 -9.18
CA ILE A 7 1.31 -13.38 -9.19
C ILE A 7 2.50 -14.15 -9.79
N SER A 8 2.54 -15.48 -9.66
CA SER A 8 3.66 -16.28 -10.18
C SER A 8 3.71 -16.39 -11.71
N GLU A 9 2.63 -16.01 -12.40
CA GLU A 9 2.54 -16.04 -13.87
C GLU A 9 2.65 -14.63 -14.49
N MET A 10 2.50 -13.57 -13.69
CA MET A 10 2.66 -12.20 -14.14
C MET A 10 4.14 -11.81 -14.17
N LYS A 11 4.51 -10.99 -15.14
CA LYS A 11 5.86 -10.44 -15.28
C LYS A 11 5.72 -8.95 -15.56
N ILE A 12 6.48 -8.14 -14.83
CA ILE A 12 6.67 -6.71 -15.13
C ILE A 12 7.97 -6.62 -15.94
N ASP A 13 7.84 -6.47 -17.25
CA ASP A 13 8.98 -6.39 -18.17
C ASP A 13 9.11 -5.04 -18.88
N SER A 14 8.20 -4.12 -18.58
CA SER A 14 8.24 -2.75 -19.05
C SER A 14 8.37 -1.73 -17.90
N LYS A 15 9.03 -0.62 -18.22
CA LYS A 15 9.17 0.54 -17.33
C LYS A 15 7.81 1.16 -16.98
N GLU A 16 6.87 1.16 -17.92
CA GLU A 16 5.52 1.69 -17.75
C GLU A 16 4.75 0.88 -16.71
N GLU A 17 4.67 -0.45 -16.86
CA GLU A 17 4.01 -1.31 -15.87
C GLU A 17 4.65 -1.22 -14.48
N PHE A 18 5.97 -1.07 -14.41
CA PHE A 18 6.68 -0.87 -13.15
C PHE A 18 6.23 0.44 -12.47
N TYR A 19 6.18 1.54 -13.23
CA TYR A 19 5.72 2.84 -12.71
C TYR A 19 4.25 2.84 -12.34
N ASP A 20 3.40 2.23 -13.15
CA ASP A 20 1.97 2.11 -12.84
C ASP A 20 1.77 1.33 -11.53
N THR A 21 2.54 0.26 -11.34
CA THR A 21 2.49 -0.52 -10.10
C THR A 21 2.95 0.30 -8.89
N LEU A 22 4.04 1.08 -9.02
CA LEU A 22 4.48 2.00 -7.97
C LEU A 22 3.47 3.10 -7.69
N GLN A 23 2.85 3.68 -8.72
CA GLN A 23 1.84 4.71 -8.57
C GLN A 23 0.60 4.17 -7.85
N ASN A 24 0.16 2.96 -8.16
CA ASN A 24 -0.99 2.35 -7.48
C ASN A 24 -0.73 2.20 -5.98
N ILE A 25 0.44 1.69 -5.61
CA ILE A 25 0.83 1.59 -4.19
C ILE A 25 0.90 2.98 -3.56
N TYR A 26 1.57 3.94 -4.23
CA TYR A 26 1.71 5.30 -3.71
C TYR A 26 0.36 5.95 -3.41
N SER A 27 -0.60 5.80 -4.33
CA SER A 27 -1.96 6.29 -4.16
C SER A 27 -2.68 5.63 -2.97
N ILE A 28 -2.45 4.34 -2.73
CA ILE A 28 -3.04 3.63 -1.57
C ILE A 28 -2.41 4.11 -0.25
N GLU A 29 -1.09 4.26 -0.20
CA GLU A 29 -0.42 4.78 1.00
C GLU A 29 -0.81 6.23 1.31
N GLU A 30 -0.99 7.05 0.27
CA GLU A 30 -1.54 8.39 0.41
C GLU A 30 -3.01 8.39 0.87
N TYR A 31 -3.81 7.45 0.36
CA TYR A 31 -5.17 7.21 0.83
C TYR A 31 -5.18 6.89 2.33
N PHE A 32 -4.28 6.02 2.81
CA PHE A 32 -4.18 5.67 4.22
C PHE A 32 -3.66 6.79 5.12
N GLU A 33 -2.65 7.55 4.68
CA GLU A 33 -2.19 8.75 5.38
C GLU A 33 -3.34 9.76 5.55
N GLY A 34 -4.17 9.93 4.52
CA GLY A 34 -5.35 10.79 4.54
C GLY A 34 -6.41 10.38 5.56
N MET A 35 -6.53 9.08 5.87
CA MET A 35 -7.51 8.58 6.84
C MET A 35 -7.33 9.17 8.23
N HIS A 36 -6.10 9.48 8.64
CA HIS A 36 -5.82 10.08 9.95
C HIS A 36 -6.67 11.33 10.21
N TYR A 37 -6.98 12.11 9.17
CA TYR A 37 -7.81 13.33 9.32
C TYR A 37 -9.29 13.06 9.62
N TRP A 38 -9.74 11.82 9.38
CA TRP A 38 -11.14 11.39 9.48
C TRP A 38 -11.41 10.46 10.66
N VAL A 39 -10.38 9.76 11.16
CA VAL A 39 -10.46 9.00 12.41
C VAL A 39 -10.93 9.93 13.55
N GLY A 40 -11.88 9.44 14.35
CA GLY A 40 -12.58 10.20 15.39
C GLY A 40 -13.72 11.10 14.91
N ARG A 41 -13.94 11.23 13.59
CA ARG A 41 -15.03 12.05 13.02
C ARG A 41 -16.15 11.24 12.38
N ILE A 42 -15.83 10.06 11.87
CA ILE A 42 -16.75 9.21 11.10
C ILE A 42 -17.03 7.87 11.76
N ILE A 43 -16.13 7.39 12.61
CA ILE A 43 -16.28 6.12 13.32
C ILE A 43 -17.06 6.34 14.60
N SER A 44 -18.08 5.53 14.79
CA SER A 44 -18.89 5.54 16.01
C SER A 44 -18.32 4.64 17.10
N GLU A 45 -17.73 3.50 16.75
CA GLU A 45 -17.20 2.53 17.72
C GLU A 45 -15.74 2.78 18.12
N PRO A 46 -15.45 3.02 19.42
CA PRO A 46 -14.11 3.37 19.89
C PRO A 46 -13.03 2.33 19.54
N ARG A 47 -13.38 1.04 19.50
CA ARG A 47 -12.41 -0.01 19.14
C ARG A 47 -11.93 0.09 17.68
N TYR A 48 -12.82 0.50 16.77
CA TYR A 48 -12.48 0.70 15.37
C TYR A 48 -11.70 2.00 15.17
N ASP A 49 -11.99 3.01 16.00
CA ASP A 49 -11.23 4.26 16.05
C ASP A 49 -9.77 4.03 16.43
N ASP A 50 -9.53 3.26 17.50
CA ASP A 50 -8.19 2.85 17.93
C ASP A 50 -7.47 2.03 16.85
N LEU A 51 -8.18 1.12 16.20
CA LEU A 51 -7.64 0.30 15.11
C LEU A 51 -7.21 1.18 13.92
N LEU A 52 -8.10 2.02 13.41
CA LEU A 52 -7.82 2.88 12.25
C LEU A 52 -6.74 3.92 12.56
N THR A 53 -6.68 4.44 13.78
CA THR A 53 -5.58 5.31 14.23
C THR A 53 -4.25 4.60 14.05
N ARG A 54 -4.15 3.37 14.54
CA ARG A 54 -2.93 2.57 14.45
C ARG A 54 -2.57 2.22 13.01
N LEU A 55 -3.54 1.87 12.18
CA LEU A 55 -3.30 1.58 10.76
C LEU A 55 -2.80 2.82 10.02
N ALA A 56 -3.35 4.00 10.30
CA ALA A 56 -2.90 5.26 9.72
C ALA A 56 -1.48 5.64 10.18
N GLU A 57 -1.11 5.37 11.44
CA GLU A 57 0.26 5.56 11.94
C GLU A 57 1.25 4.61 11.25
N ASP A 58 0.92 3.32 11.13
CA ASP A 58 1.76 2.34 10.44
C ASP A 58 1.91 2.73 8.95
N SER A 59 0.83 3.15 8.29
CA SER A 59 0.86 3.58 6.86
C SER A 59 1.74 4.79 6.61
N LYS A 60 1.90 5.67 7.61
CA LYS A 60 2.86 6.77 7.52
C LYS A 60 4.30 6.24 7.42
N GLU A 61 4.67 5.22 8.20
CA GLU A 61 5.97 4.57 8.08
C GLU A 61 6.11 3.87 6.72
N HIS A 62 5.04 3.24 6.23
CA HIS A 62 5.04 2.60 4.92
C HIS A 62 5.34 3.61 3.81
N LYS A 63 4.66 4.77 3.84
CA LYS A 63 4.88 5.86 2.91
C LYS A 63 6.30 6.40 2.96
N GLU A 64 6.86 6.62 4.15
CA GLU A 64 8.26 7.07 4.30
C GLU A 64 9.24 6.07 3.65
N ARG A 65 9.03 4.77 3.86
CA ARG A 65 9.86 3.72 3.23
C ARG A 65 9.64 3.60 1.73
N LEU A 66 8.41 3.82 1.27
CA LEU A 66 8.07 3.84 -0.15
C LEU A 66 8.73 5.04 -0.84
N ASP A 67 8.70 6.22 -0.22
CA ASP A 67 9.38 7.43 -0.69
C ASP A 67 10.89 7.20 -0.81
N GLU A 68 11.51 6.58 0.19
CA GLU A 68 12.92 6.18 0.15
C GLU A 68 13.22 5.14 -0.94
N LEU A 69 12.28 4.27 -1.29
CA LEU A 69 12.43 3.34 -2.40
C LEU A 69 12.30 4.08 -3.73
N ILE A 70 11.29 4.94 -3.86
CA ILE A 70 11.01 5.75 -5.05
C ILE A 70 12.16 6.68 -5.37
N SER A 71 12.80 7.30 -4.38
CA SER A 71 13.95 8.19 -4.61
C SER A 71 15.11 7.49 -5.32
N LYS A 72 15.18 6.16 -5.16
CA LYS A 72 16.20 5.28 -5.77
C LYS A 72 15.83 4.81 -7.17
N ILE A 73 14.63 5.12 -7.65
CA ILE A 73 14.14 4.76 -8.97
C ILE A 73 14.26 5.97 -9.91
N GLU A 74 15.16 5.86 -10.88
CA GLU A 74 15.39 6.86 -11.90
C GLU A 74 14.11 7.13 -12.70
N GLY A 75 13.70 8.39 -12.75
CA GLY A 75 12.67 8.88 -13.66
C GLY A 75 11.23 8.64 -13.22
N PHE A 76 11.00 8.00 -12.06
CA PHE A 76 9.67 7.95 -11.46
C PHE A 76 9.42 9.21 -10.64
N LYS A 77 8.23 9.79 -10.78
CA LYS A 77 7.73 10.83 -9.89
C LYS A 77 6.28 10.50 -9.60
N PRO A 78 5.92 10.22 -8.34
CA PRO A 78 4.54 9.93 -8.02
C PRO A 78 3.66 11.16 -8.31
N GLU A 79 2.49 10.90 -8.86
CA GLU A 79 1.41 11.88 -8.91
C GLU A 79 0.74 11.91 -7.53
N GLU A 80 0.79 13.07 -6.87
CA GLU A 80 0.05 13.31 -5.64
C GLU A 80 -1.44 13.36 -5.96
N ASN A 81 -2.24 12.58 -5.26
CA ASN A 81 -3.68 12.69 -5.33
C ASN A 81 -4.15 13.84 -4.44
N ASP A 82 -5.27 14.48 -4.81
CA ASP A 82 -5.93 15.42 -3.91
C ASP A 82 -6.28 14.67 -2.62
N LYS A 83 -5.62 15.03 -1.51
CA LYS A 83 -5.88 14.49 -0.16
C LYS A 83 -7.34 14.67 0.30
N ASP A 84 -8.11 15.47 -0.45
CA ASP A 84 -9.54 15.71 -0.28
C ASP A 84 -10.44 14.65 -0.95
N GLY A 85 -9.88 13.67 -1.67
CA GLY A 85 -10.64 12.61 -2.37
C GLY A 85 -11.38 11.62 -1.45
N PHE A 86 -11.31 11.84 -0.15
CA PHE A 86 -11.91 11.00 0.86
C PHE A 86 -13.33 11.46 1.18
N ASP A 87 -14.28 11.01 0.37
CA ASP A 87 -15.70 11.12 0.69
C ASP A 87 -16.16 9.78 1.30
N PHE A 88 -15.75 9.51 2.54
CA PHE A 88 -16.63 8.68 3.34
C PHE A 88 -17.88 9.50 3.55
N GLU A 89 -18.92 9.18 2.78
CA GLU A 89 -20.24 9.69 3.06
C GLU A 89 -20.44 9.52 4.57
N LYS A 90 -20.77 10.60 5.27
CA LYS A 90 -20.86 10.64 6.75
C LYS A 90 -21.86 9.64 7.34
N ASP A 91 -22.57 8.92 6.48
CA ASP A 91 -23.59 7.93 6.77
C ASP A 91 -23.14 6.49 6.50
N LEU A 92 -21.86 6.24 6.18
CA LEU A 92 -21.33 4.87 6.07
C LEU A 92 -21.24 4.20 7.44
N GLU A 93 -21.69 2.96 7.50
CA GLU A 93 -21.54 2.09 8.67
C GLU A 93 -20.05 1.82 8.90
N ASP A 94 -19.62 1.77 10.16
CA ASP A 94 -18.21 1.57 10.52
C ASP A 94 -17.63 0.30 9.87
N GLU A 95 -18.41 -0.76 9.75
CA GLU A 95 -18.01 -1.99 9.07
C GLU A 95 -17.68 -1.78 7.60
N LYS A 96 -18.41 -0.91 6.88
CA LYS A 96 -18.12 -0.60 5.48
C LYS A 96 -16.84 0.20 5.33
N ILE A 97 -16.55 1.07 6.30
CA ILE A 97 -15.27 1.78 6.36
C ILE A 97 -14.15 0.76 6.52
N LEU A 98 -14.27 -0.17 7.47
CA LEU A 98 -13.27 -1.23 7.69
C LEU A 98 -13.11 -2.16 6.48
N ASP A 99 -14.21 -2.54 5.81
CA ASP A 99 -14.16 -3.33 4.57
C ASP A 99 -13.38 -2.59 3.47
N THR A 100 -13.61 -1.29 3.32
CA THR A 100 -12.89 -0.46 2.34
C THR A 100 -11.40 -0.39 2.66
N VAL A 101 -11.02 -0.25 3.93
CA VAL A 101 -9.62 -0.29 4.37
C VAL A 101 -9.01 -1.66 4.07
N LEU A 102 -9.72 -2.74 4.38
CA LEU A 102 -9.27 -4.11 4.12
C LEU A 102 -9.07 -4.40 2.62
N GLU A 103 -9.94 -3.88 1.75
CA GLU A 103 -9.78 -3.96 0.30
C GLU A 103 -8.52 -3.24 -0.18
N ASN A 104 -8.22 -2.07 0.38
CA ASN A 104 -7.02 -1.29 0.05
C ASN A 104 -5.74 -2.00 0.53
N ASP A 105 -5.68 -2.56 1.75
CA ASP A 105 -4.53 -3.35 2.22
C ASP A 105 -4.29 -4.57 1.30
N HIS A 106 -5.38 -5.21 0.86
CA HIS A 106 -5.28 -6.33 -0.08
C HIS A 106 -4.71 -5.89 -1.43
N SER A 107 -5.05 -4.69 -1.89
CA SER A 107 -4.51 -4.09 -3.11
C SER A 107 -3.03 -3.73 -2.95
N ALA A 108 -2.64 -3.07 -1.85
CA ALA A 108 -1.26 -2.75 -1.52
C ALA A 108 -0.40 -4.01 -1.45
N LEU A 109 -0.85 -5.02 -0.69
CA LEU A 109 -0.20 -6.33 -0.58
C LEU A 109 0.02 -6.97 -1.95
N TYR A 110 -0.99 -6.92 -2.82
CA TYR A 110 -0.90 -7.46 -4.18
C TYR A 110 0.20 -6.76 -4.98
N HIS A 111 0.19 -5.43 -5.02
CA HIS A 111 1.15 -4.66 -5.80
C HIS A 111 2.58 -4.76 -5.25
N TYR A 112 2.77 -4.70 -3.92
CA TYR A 112 4.08 -4.95 -3.31
C TYR A 112 4.61 -6.34 -3.64
N SER A 113 3.74 -7.35 -3.57
CA SER A 113 4.09 -8.73 -3.92
C SER A 113 4.44 -8.87 -5.41
N LEU A 114 3.73 -8.15 -6.28
CA LEU A 114 3.96 -8.14 -7.71
C LEU A 114 5.32 -7.53 -8.02
N LEU A 115 5.63 -6.35 -7.47
CA LEU A 115 6.94 -5.70 -7.59
C LEU A 115 8.07 -6.62 -7.12
N LYS A 116 7.89 -7.26 -5.96
CA LYS A 116 8.93 -8.09 -5.37
C LYS A 116 9.26 -9.34 -6.19
N LYS A 117 8.25 -9.97 -6.81
CA LYS A 117 8.37 -11.30 -7.43
C LYS A 117 8.49 -11.28 -8.94
N SER A 118 7.97 -10.24 -9.57
CA SER A 118 7.61 -10.29 -11.00
C SER A 118 8.39 -9.31 -11.86
N VAL A 119 9.12 -8.38 -11.22
CA VAL A 119 9.96 -7.41 -11.93
C VAL A 119 11.18 -8.12 -12.50
N ASP A 120 11.42 -7.89 -13.79
CA ASP A 120 12.64 -8.33 -14.45
C ASP A 120 13.88 -7.66 -13.83
N GLU A 121 14.85 -8.45 -13.39
CA GLU A 121 16.03 -7.95 -12.69
C GLU A 121 16.88 -7.02 -13.57
N GLU A 122 16.97 -7.27 -14.88
CA GLU A 122 17.69 -6.38 -15.79
C GLU A 122 16.96 -5.05 -15.99
N LEU A 123 15.62 -5.05 -15.98
CA LEU A 123 14.82 -3.84 -15.99
C LEU A 123 15.05 -3.06 -14.69
N LEU A 124 14.94 -3.70 -13.54
CA LEU A 124 15.14 -3.07 -12.23
C LEU A 124 16.52 -2.41 -12.13
N LEU A 125 17.57 -3.12 -12.53
CA LEU A 125 18.95 -2.58 -12.54
C LEU A 125 19.10 -1.34 -13.42
N LYS A 126 18.38 -1.27 -14.55
CA LYS A 126 18.39 -0.08 -15.43
C LYS A 126 17.61 1.08 -14.85
N MET A 127 16.68 0.81 -13.93
CA MET A 127 15.82 1.81 -13.31
C MET A 127 16.37 2.30 -11.97
N MET A 128 17.25 1.55 -11.30
CA MET A 128 17.87 1.99 -10.07
C MET A 128 18.96 3.04 -10.33
N ASN A 129 18.85 4.23 -9.72
CA ASN A 129 19.88 5.28 -9.79
C ASN A 129 20.90 5.19 -8.64
N GLU A 130 20.52 4.57 -7.51
CA GLU A 130 21.32 4.39 -6.31
C GLU A 130 20.84 3.15 -5.53
N GLY A 131 21.64 2.70 -4.55
CA GLY A 131 21.33 1.51 -3.74
C GLY A 131 21.60 0.18 -4.47
N ASP A 132 21.12 -0.91 -3.89
CA ASP A 132 21.22 -2.25 -4.47
C ASP A 132 19.88 -2.99 -4.47
N ILE A 133 19.77 -4.01 -5.32
CA ILE A 133 18.55 -4.82 -5.48
C ILE A 133 18.15 -5.50 -4.16
N SER A 134 19.09 -5.79 -3.27
CA SER A 134 18.79 -6.40 -1.98
C SER A 134 17.98 -5.43 -1.12
N SER A 135 18.39 -4.17 -1.05
CA SER A 135 17.67 -3.13 -0.31
C SER A 135 16.24 -2.91 -0.86
N TYR A 136 16.05 -3.00 -2.18
CA TYR A 136 14.73 -2.97 -2.80
C TYR A 136 13.85 -4.13 -2.32
N HIS A 137 14.37 -5.36 -2.36
CA HIS A 137 13.63 -6.54 -1.91
C HIS A 137 13.37 -6.55 -0.40
N GLU A 138 14.30 -6.05 0.40
CA GLU A 138 14.15 -5.93 1.86
C GLU A 138 13.04 -4.94 2.22
N THR A 139 13.00 -3.77 1.57
CA THR A 139 11.92 -2.80 1.76
C THR A 139 10.57 -3.40 1.36
N LEU A 140 10.49 -4.06 0.20
CA LEU A 140 9.24 -4.70 -0.22
C LEU A 140 8.82 -5.85 0.69
N GLU A 141 9.76 -6.65 1.20
CA GLU A 141 9.44 -7.70 2.17
C GLU A 141 8.86 -7.11 3.45
N PHE A 142 9.46 -6.04 3.97
CA PHE A 142 8.94 -5.34 5.14
C PHE A 142 7.49 -4.89 4.92
N LEU A 143 7.22 -4.16 3.82
CA LEU A 143 5.90 -3.64 3.51
C LEU A 143 4.88 -4.77 3.36
N ILE A 144 5.22 -5.85 2.65
CA ILE A 144 4.36 -7.05 2.53
C ILE A 144 4.00 -7.64 3.89
N GLN A 145 4.94 -7.72 4.84
CA GLN A 145 4.66 -8.28 6.16
C GLN A 145 3.75 -7.36 7.00
N GLU A 146 3.91 -6.04 6.88
CA GLU A 146 3.02 -5.10 7.56
C GLU A 146 1.60 -5.13 6.97
N GLU A 147 1.44 -5.16 5.65
CA GLU A 147 0.11 -5.33 5.02
C GLU A 147 -0.58 -6.63 5.48
N LEU A 148 0.16 -7.73 5.57
CA LEU A 148 -0.37 -9.01 6.07
C LEU A 148 -0.83 -8.91 7.53
N LYS A 149 -0.14 -8.11 8.36
CA LYS A 149 -0.50 -7.84 9.75
C LYS A 149 -1.76 -6.98 9.82
N HIS A 150 -1.87 -5.93 9.01
CA HIS A 150 -3.06 -5.06 8.93
C HIS A 150 -4.30 -5.84 8.52
N ILE A 151 -4.22 -6.60 7.42
CA ILE A 151 -5.28 -7.51 6.95
C ILE A 151 -5.75 -8.45 8.05
N LYS A 152 -4.82 -9.02 8.82
CA LYS A 152 -5.16 -9.93 9.92
C LYS A 152 -5.91 -9.22 11.04
N MET A 153 -5.50 -7.99 11.39
CA MET A 153 -6.15 -7.17 12.41
C MET A 153 -7.57 -6.78 11.98
N LEU A 154 -7.74 -6.30 10.76
CA LEU A 154 -9.06 -5.92 10.22
C LEU A 154 -10.02 -7.10 10.17
N ARG A 155 -9.57 -8.26 9.67
CA ARG A 155 -10.40 -9.47 9.63
C ARG A 155 -10.87 -9.93 11.00
N SER A 156 -10.03 -9.78 12.04
CA SER A 156 -10.43 -10.17 13.39
C SER A 156 -11.52 -9.28 14.00
N GLU A 157 -11.76 -8.10 13.43
CA GLU A 157 -12.86 -7.21 13.85
C GLU A 157 -14.14 -7.40 13.01
N LEU A 158 -14.03 -7.95 11.80
CA LEU A 158 -15.14 -8.15 10.86
C LEU A 158 -15.76 -9.58 10.91
N ASP A 159 -15.08 -10.54 11.53
CA ASP A 159 -15.54 -11.93 11.77
C ASP A 159 -16.38 -12.07 13.06
#